data_AF-A0A947B3D9-F1
#
_entry.id   AF-A0A947B3D9-F1
#
_cell.length_a   1.000
_cell.length_b   1.000
_cell.length_c   1.000
_cell.angle_alpha   90.00
_cell.angle_beta   90.00
_cell.angle_gamma   90.00
#
_symmetry.space_group_name_H-M   'P 1'
#
loop_
_entity.id
_entity.type
_entity.pdbx_description
1 polymer ?
#
loop_
_entity_poly.entity_id
_entity_poly.type
_entity_poly.pdbx_seq_one_letter_code
_entity_poly.pdbx_strand_id
1 'polypeptide(L)'
;RIISCEPLSVAGYYLLGVVYRTWEKERKAIEEFKRVLYLESEHALARFNLGDLYSQVGQLDEARFEYANVVRLLKEVPDSFDERLAGGFSPTLLIETCLSRIKELSDSK
;
A
#
# COMPACT_ATOMS: atom_id res chain seq x y z
N ARG A 1 -31.88 -10.63 -8.53
CA ARG A 1 -31.55 -10.13 -7.17
C ARG A 1 -30.17 -10.69 -6.85
N ILE A 2 -29.11 -9.93 -7.18
CA ILE A 2 -27.73 -10.36 -6.92
C ILE A 2 -27.58 -10.24 -5.41
N ILE A 3 -27.54 -11.39 -4.74
CA ILE A 3 -27.32 -11.46 -3.29
C ILE A 3 -25.87 -11.03 -3.11
N SER A 4 -25.67 -9.76 -2.76
CA SER A 4 -24.36 -9.25 -2.38
C SER A 4 -23.92 -10.02 -1.15
N CYS A 5 -22.95 -10.93 -1.31
CA CYS A 5 -22.11 -11.34 -0.21
C CYS A 5 -21.59 -10.06 0.45
N GLU A 6 -21.66 -9.96 1.77
CA GLU A 6 -21.35 -8.73 2.50
C GLU A 6 -20.07 -8.07 1.95
N PRO A 7 -20.07 -6.76 1.69
CA PRO A 7 -18.84 -6.05 1.36
C PRO A 7 -17.80 -6.41 2.42
N LEU A 8 -16.66 -6.97 2.02
CA LEU A 8 -15.59 -7.26 2.97
C LEU A 8 -15.24 -5.94 3.68
N SER A 9 -14.93 -5.99 4.97
CA SER A 9 -14.41 -4.82 5.68
C SER A 9 -13.06 -4.39 5.08
N VAL A 10 -12.60 -3.18 5.40
CA VAL A 10 -11.26 -2.70 5.01
C VAL A 10 -10.18 -3.74 5.32
N ALA A 11 -10.20 -4.31 6.53
CA ALA A 11 -9.28 -5.36 6.94
C ALA A 11 -9.40 -6.64 6.08
N GLY A 12 -10.61 -7.02 5.69
CA GLY A 12 -10.86 -8.18 4.84
C GLY A 12 -10.27 -8.02 3.44
N TYR A 13 -10.48 -6.86 2.80
CA TYR A 13 -9.87 -6.56 1.50
C TYR A 13 -8.34 -6.47 1.60
N TYR A 14 -7.81 -5.86 2.68
CA TYR A 14 -6.37 -5.79 2.90
C TYR A 14 -5.73 -7.17 3.03
N LEU A 15 -6.29 -8.03 3.89
CA LEU A 15 -5.79 -9.40 4.07
C LEU A 15 -5.88 -10.22 2.78
N LEU A 16 -6.96 -10.08 2.02
CA LEU A 16 -7.10 -10.76 0.73
C LEU A 16 -6.06 -10.27 -0.29
N GLY A 17 -5.77 -8.97 -0.31
CA GLY A 17 -4.68 -8.40 -1.11
C GLY A 17 -3.31 -8.99 -0.73
N VAL A 18 -3.03 -9.11 0.56
CA VAL A 18 -1.80 -9.75 1.07
C VAL A 18 -1.73 -11.21 0.63
N VAL A 19 -2.81 -11.99 0.76
CA VAL A 19 -2.88 -13.39 0.30
C VAL A 19 -2.63 -13.50 -1.20
N TYR A 20 -3.25 -12.65 -2.01
CA TYR A 20 -3.01 -12.66 -3.46
C TYR A 20 -1.58 -12.27 -3.84
N ARG A 21 -0.97 -11.34 -3.11
CA ARG A 21 0.44 -10.98 -3.28
C ARG A 21 1.35 -12.17 -2.96
N THR A 22 1.10 -12.89 -1.85
CA THR A 22 1.86 -14.09 -1.48
C THR A 22 1.71 -15.23 -2.50
N TRP A 23 0.58 -15.28 -3.21
CA TRP A 23 0.35 -16.23 -4.30
C TRP A 23 0.81 -15.75 -5.67
N GLU A 24 1.56 -14.65 -5.76
CA GLU A 24 2.06 -14.11 -7.04
C GLU A 24 0.91 -13.84 -8.03
N LYS A 25 -0.23 -13.37 -7.50
CA LYS A 25 -1.39 -12.94 -8.29
C LYS A 25 -1.49 -11.42 -8.26
N GLU A 26 -0.51 -10.74 -8.84
CA GLU A 26 -0.30 -9.30 -8.71
C GLU A 26 -1.55 -8.51 -9.12
N ARG A 27 -2.17 -8.86 -10.26
CA ARG A 27 -3.39 -8.19 -10.73
C ARG A 27 -4.53 -8.26 -9.72
N LYS A 28 -4.71 -9.41 -9.06
CA LYS A 28 -5.75 -9.58 -8.03
C LYS A 28 -5.38 -8.82 -6.76
N ALA A 29 -4.12 -8.89 -6.34
CA ALA A 29 -3.65 -8.14 -5.18
C ALA A 29 -3.85 -6.63 -5.37
N ILE A 30 -3.52 -6.09 -6.55
CA ILE A 30 -3.74 -4.68 -6.92
C ILE A 30 -5.23 -4.33 -6.81
N GLU A 31 -6.12 -5.19 -7.32
CA GLU A 31 -7.57 -4.94 -7.24
C GLU A 31 -8.05 -4.85 -5.79
N GLU A 32 -7.63 -5.76 -4.93
CA GLU A 32 -8.05 -5.76 -3.52
C GLU A 32 -7.48 -4.58 -2.74
N PHE A 33 -6.21 -4.20 -2.95
CA PHE A 33 -5.66 -3.00 -2.33
C PHE A 33 -6.31 -1.72 -2.85
N LYS A 34 -6.74 -1.66 -4.12
CA LYS A 34 -7.55 -0.54 -4.62
C LYS A 34 -8.91 -0.45 -3.93
N ARG A 35 -9.54 -1.58 -3.60
CA ARG A 35 -10.78 -1.59 -2.81
C ARG A 35 -10.56 -1.08 -1.38
N VAL A 36 -9.42 -1.42 -0.77
CA VAL A 36 -9.02 -0.81 0.52
C VAL A 36 -8.98 0.71 0.39
N LEU A 37 -8.28 1.24 -0.62
CA LEU A 37 -8.16 2.69 -0.82
C LEU A 37 -9.46 3.38 -1.25
N TYR A 38 -10.40 2.64 -1.83
CA TYR A 38 -11.74 3.16 -2.11
C TYR A 38 -12.55 3.38 -0.83
N LEU A 39 -12.37 2.51 0.17
CA LEU A 39 -13.06 2.60 1.46
C LEU A 39 -12.32 3.50 2.46
N GLU A 40 -10.99 3.46 2.44
CA GLU A 40 -10.10 4.21 3.32
C GLU A 40 -8.91 4.77 2.50
N SER A 41 -9.09 5.97 1.97
CA SER A 41 -8.12 6.62 1.07
C SER A 41 -6.76 6.89 1.70
N GLU A 42 -6.68 6.90 3.03
CA GLU A 42 -5.47 7.22 3.80
C GLU A 42 -4.77 5.99 4.38
N HIS A 43 -5.15 4.79 3.92
CA HIS A 43 -4.56 3.54 4.41
C HIS A 43 -3.11 3.34 3.91
N ALA A 44 -2.13 3.83 4.68
CA ALA A 44 -0.71 3.87 4.31
C ALA A 44 -0.15 2.51 3.85
N LEU A 45 -0.48 1.42 4.54
CA LEU A 45 0.04 0.09 4.17
C LEU A 45 -0.53 -0.45 2.85
N ALA A 46 -1.75 -0.08 2.48
CA ALA A 46 -2.33 -0.52 1.21
C ALA A 46 -1.67 0.21 0.05
N ARG A 47 -1.37 1.51 0.23
CA ARG A 47 -0.56 2.30 -0.71
C ARG A 47 0.85 1.73 -0.85
N PHE A 48 1.52 1.40 0.25
CA PHE A 48 2.83 0.79 0.23
C PHE A 48 2.85 -0.53 -0.57
N ASN A 49 1.88 -1.42 -0.31
CA ASN A 49 1.75 -2.68 -1.04
C ASN A 49 1.46 -2.46 -2.54
N LEU A 50 0.65 -1.46 -2.89
CA LEU A 50 0.45 -1.08 -4.30
C LEU A 50 1.74 -0.56 -4.93
N GLY A 51 2.54 0.25 -4.23
CA GLY A 51 3.85 0.69 -4.69
C GLY A 51 4.77 -0.48 -5.05
N ASP A 52 4.87 -1.47 -4.16
CA ASP A 52 5.65 -2.69 -4.39
C ASP A 52 5.13 -3.46 -5.61
N LEU A 53 3.82 -3.69 -5.69
CA LEU A 53 3.21 -4.44 -6.79
C LEU A 53 3.37 -3.73 -8.13
N TYR A 54 3.17 -2.41 -8.18
CA TYR A 54 3.38 -1.61 -9.39
C TYR A 54 4.85 -1.63 -9.83
N SER A 55 5.78 -1.54 -8.88
CA SER A 55 7.21 -1.66 -9.18
C SER A 55 7.53 -3.04 -9.78
N GLN A 56 6.95 -4.11 -9.25
CA GLN A 56 7.16 -5.49 -9.75
C GLN A 56 6.62 -5.69 -11.17
N VAL A 57 5.49 -5.08 -11.52
CA VAL A 57 4.90 -5.19 -12.87
C VAL A 57 5.41 -4.13 -13.86
N GLY A 58 6.42 -3.35 -13.49
CA GLY A 58 7.05 -2.34 -14.35
C GLY A 58 6.28 -1.01 -14.47
N GLN A 59 5.25 -0.80 -13.67
CA GLN A 59 4.47 0.44 -13.60
C GLN A 59 5.14 1.44 -12.65
N LEU A 60 6.29 1.97 -13.09
CA LEU A 60 7.20 2.71 -12.20
C LEU A 60 6.65 4.08 -11.78
N ASP A 61 5.82 4.73 -12.62
CA ASP A 61 5.20 6.01 -12.29
C ASP A 61 4.14 5.84 -11.20
N GLU A 62 3.28 4.83 -11.32
CA GLU A 62 2.28 4.47 -10.32
C GLU A 62 2.94 4.03 -9.01
N ALA A 63 4.04 3.28 -9.09
CA ALA A 63 4.83 2.90 -7.92
C ALA A 63 5.34 4.13 -7.15
N ARG A 64 5.99 5.07 -7.87
CA ARG A 64 6.47 6.34 -7.28
C ARG A 64 5.34 7.15 -6.67
N PHE A 65 4.19 7.21 -7.34
CA PHE A 65 3.02 7.93 -6.85
C PHE A 65 2.52 7.36 -5.52
N GLU A 66 2.39 6.04 -5.40
CA GLU A 66 1.92 5.43 -4.16
C GLU A 66 2.91 5.58 -3.01
N TYR A 67 4.22 5.38 -3.26
CA TYR A 67 5.25 5.63 -2.25
C TYR A 67 5.27 7.09 -1.78
N ALA A 68 5.08 8.07 -2.68
CA ALA A 68 5.02 9.48 -2.30
C ALA A 68 3.81 9.78 -1.40
N ASN A 69 2.66 9.14 -1.66
CA ASN A 69 1.49 9.28 -0.80
C ASN A 69 1.72 8.70 0.60
N VAL A 70 2.41 7.57 0.73
CA VAL A 70 2.79 7.02 2.04
C VAL A 70 3.64 8.02 2.82
N VAL A 71 4.65 8.60 2.18
CA VAL A 71 5.52 9.62 2.80
C VAL A 71 4.71 10.83 3.25
N ARG A 72 3.78 11.33 2.41
CA ARG A 72 2.92 12.47 2.75
C ARG A 72 2.05 12.16 3.98
N LEU A 73 1.34 11.04 3.96
CA LEU A 73 0.42 10.63 5.02
C LEU A 73 1.13 10.48 6.37
N LEU A 74 2.33 9.88 6.37
CA LEU A 74 3.03 9.58 7.61
C LEU A 74 3.89 10.75 8.13
N LYS A 75 4.27 11.72 7.30
CA LYS A 75 4.94 12.95 7.76
C LYS A 75 4.01 13.92 8.49
N GLU A 76 2.70 13.79 8.28
CA GLU A 76 1.67 14.56 8.99
C GLU A 76 1.40 13.97 10.39
N VAL A 77 1.94 12.79 10.70
CA VAL A 77 1.80 12.13 12.00
C VAL A 77 2.84 12.69 12.99
N PRO A 78 2.45 13.13 14.20
CA PRO A 78 3.39 13.62 15.21
C PRO A 78 4.45 12.56 15.59
N ASP A 79 5.72 12.97 15.74
CA ASP A 79 6.84 12.10 16.15
C ASP A 79 6.58 11.33 17.47
N SER A 80 5.64 11.80 18.30
CA SER A 80 5.22 11.13 19.54
C SER A 80 4.32 9.90 19.32
N PHE A 81 3.94 9.60 18.07
CA PHE A 81 3.05 8.50 17.72
C PHE A 81 3.84 7.21 17.49
N ASP A 82 4.18 6.52 18.59
CA ASP A 82 4.76 5.17 18.56
C ASP A 82 3.65 4.11 18.45
N GLU A 83 2.84 4.19 17.39
CA GLU A 83 1.91 3.12 17.05
C GLU A 83 2.48 2.32 15.88
N ARG A 84 2.82 1.06 16.16
CA ARG A 84 3.12 0.09 15.11
C ARG A 84 1.89 0.00 14.21
N LEU A 85 2.05 0.30 12.93
CA LEU A 85 1.00 0.08 11.94
C LEU A 85 0.67 -1.42 11.88
N ALA A 86 -0.56 -1.76 11.49
CA ALA A 86 -1.03 -3.15 11.39
C ALA A 86 -0.11 -4.00 10.48
N GLY A 87 0.85 -4.71 11.09
CA GLY A 87 1.95 -5.36 10.37
C GLY A 87 3.33 -5.19 11.02
N GLY A 88 3.45 -4.39 12.09
CA GLY A 88 4.66 -4.27 12.90
C GLY A 88 5.66 -3.21 12.41
N PHE A 89 5.30 -2.41 11.41
CA PHE A 89 6.13 -1.32 10.89
C PHE A 89 5.96 -0.05 11.71
N SER A 90 7.07 0.63 12.02
CA SER A 90 7.01 2.01 12.50
C SER A 90 6.76 2.96 11.32
N PRO A 91 6.08 4.10 11.54
CA PRO A 91 5.90 5.12 10.50
C PRO A 91 7.23 5.55 9.86
N THR A 92 8.26 5.76 10.68
CA THR A 92 9.61 6.14 10.24
C THR A 92 10.21 5.14 9.26
N LEU A 93 10.16 3.84 9.59
CA LEU A 93 10.69 2.79 8.73
C LEU A 93 9.98 2.76 7.37
N LEU A 94 8.65 2.96 7.35
CA LEU A 94 7.89 2.97 6.12
C LEU A 94 8.23 4.19 5.25
N ILE A 95 8.41 5.37 5.86
CA ILE A 95 8.87 6.59 5.18
C ILE A 95 10.25 6.37 4.57
N GLU A 96 11.23 5.91 5.35
CA GLU A 96 12.59 5.67 4.88
C GLU A 96 12.63 4.68 3.72
N THR A 97 11.86 3.59 3.84
CA THR A 97 11.73 2.58 2.78
C THR A 97 11.15 3.21 1.50
N CYS A 98 10.07 3.97 1.60
CA CYS A 98 9.45 4.63 0.44
C CYS A 98 10.42 5.62 -0.24
N LEU A 99 11.18 6.40 0.54
CA LEU A 99 12.16 7.32 0.00
C LEU A 99 13.31 6.60 -0.74
N SER A 100 13.79 5.48 -0.20
CA SER A 100 14.79 4.64 -0.88
C SER A 100 14.25 4.13 -2.21
N ARG A 101 13.04 3.56 -2.21
CA ARG A 101 12.39 3.04 -3.43
C ARG A 101 12.17 4.12 -4.48
N ILE A 102 11.72 5.31 -4.09
CA ILE A 102 11.55 6.44 -5.02
C ILE A 102 12.88 6.80 -5.69
N LYS A 103 13.98 6.82 -4.93
CA LYS A 103 15.32 7.10 -5.46
C LYS A 103 15.82 6.00 -6.41
N GLU A 104 15.67 4.74 -6.04
CA GLU A 104 16.00 3.60 -6.92
C GLU A 104 15.22 3.67 -8.24
N LEU A 105 13.95 4.07 -8.18
CA LEU A 105 13.09 4.24 -9.34
C LEU A 105 13.42 5.48 -10.19
N SER A 106 14.11 6.50 -9.63
CA SER A 106 14.60 7.65 -10.41
C SER A 106 15.89 7.32 -11.15
N ASP A 107 16.72 6.48 -10.55
CA ASP A 107 18.07 6.15 -11.05
C ASP A 107 18.05 5.04 -12.13
N SER A 108 16.90 4.41 -12.35
CA SER A 108 16.68 3.35 -13.35
C SER A 108 16.20 3.85 -14.73
N LYS A 109 16.26 5.17 -14.98
CA LYS A 109 15.96 5.80 -16.26
C LYS A 109 17.17 5.90 -17.20
#